data_AF-A0A2G9PL37-F1
#
_entry.id   AF-A0A2G9PL37-F1
#
_cell.length_a   1.000
_cell.length_b   1.000
_cell.length_c   1.000
_cell.angle_alpha   90.00
_cell.angle_beta   90.00
_cell.angle_gamma   90.00
#
_symmetry.space_group_name_H-M   'P 1'
#
loop_
_entity.id
_entity.type
_entity.pdbx_description
1 polymer ?
#
loop_
_entity_poly.entity_id
_entity_poly.type
_entity_poly.pdbx_seq_one_letter_code
_entity_poly.pdbx_strand_id
1 'polypeptide(L)'
;MIMVAINESMKQRIKQFIGKKNVCVIATCSENKPRASTVNYIADGFTLYIVTSGKSTKVKNIKANPNVSIAIDDQGKTRLSLQAEVE
;
A
#
# COMPACT_ATOMS: atom_id res chain seq x y z
N MET A 1 4.52 -4.20 17.86
CA MET A 1 4.46 -4.96 16.60
C MET A 1 3.69 -6.23 16.88
N ILE A 2 2.40 -6.30 16.50
CA ILE A 2 1.61 -7.52 16.71
C ILE A 2 1.95 -8.46 15.56
N MET A 3 2.83 -9.43 15.79
CA MET A 3 3.06 -10.54 14.87
C MET A 3 1.95 -11.57 15.07
N VAL A 4 0.81 -11.37 14.40
CA VAL A 4 -0.14 -12.47 14.20
C VAL A 4 0.48 -13.44 13.21
N ALA A 5 0.60 -14.72 13.57
CA ALA A 5 1.02 -15.74 12.63
C ALA A 5 -0.01 -15.82 11.48
N ILE A 6 0.33 -15.23 10.32
CA ILE A 6 -0.54 -15.22 9.15
C ILE A 6 -0.50 -16.62 8.53
N ASN A 7 -1.56 -17.40 8.75
CA ASN A 7 -1.72 -18.69 8.09
C ASN A 7 -2.19 -18.53 6.63
N GLU A 8 -2.12 -19.61 5.85
CA GLU A 8 -2.45 -19.57 4.42
C GLU A 8 -3.91 -19.14 4.15
N SER A 9 -4.86 -19.54 5.00
CA SER A 9 -6.26 -19.10 4.86
C SER A 9 -6.40 -17.58 5.03
N MET A 10 -5.63 -16.99 5.95
CA MET A 10 -5.59 -15.54 6.15
C MET A 10 -4.93 -14.84 4.96
N LYS A 11 -3.80 -15.36 4.45
CA LYS A 11 -3.16 -14.80 3.24
C LYS A 11 -4.13 -14.75 2.07
N GLN A 12 -4.90 -15.82 1.85
CA GLN A 12 -5.89 -15.86 0.78
C GLN A 12 -7.01 -14.85 0.99
N ARG A 13 -7.52 -14.68 2.21
CA ARG A 13 -8.51 -13.63 2.53
C ARG A 13 -7.97 -12.23 2.29
N ILE A 14 -6.70 -11.97 2.63
CA ILE A 14 -6.05 -10.68 2.39
C ILE A 14 -5.91 -10.43 0.89
N LYS A 15 -5.42 -11.40 0.11
CA LYS A 15 -5.32 -11.28 -1.36
C LYS A 15 -6.69 -11.00 -1.99
N GLN A 16 -7.73 -11.70 -1.55
CA GLN A 16 -9.10 -11.46 -2.01
C GLN A 16 -9.62 -10.07 -1.62
N PHE A 17 -9.29 -9.57 -0.43
CA PHE A 17 -9.68 -8.23 0.00
C PHE A 17 -8.99 -7.16 -0.86
N ILE A 18 -7.68 -7.28 -1.06
CA ILE A 18 -6.88 -6.37 -1.91
C ILE A 18 -7.41 -6.40 -3.36
N GLY A 19 -7.63 -7.58 -3.94
CA GLY A 19 -8.09 -7.71 -5.33
C GLY A 19 -9.52 -7.20 -5.60
N LYS A 20 -10.34 -6.98 -4.56
CA LYS A 20 -11.69 -6.39 -4.68
C LYS A 20 -11.68 -4.86 -4.62
N LYS A 21 -10.52 -4.24 -4.43
CA LYS A 21 -10.34 -2.81 -4.27
C LYS A 21 -9.43 -2.29 -5.38
N ASN A 22 -9.58 -1.00 -5.67
CA ASN A 22 -8.81 -0.31 -6.70
C ASN A 22 -8.29 1.06 -6.24
N VAL A 23 -8.54 1.44 -4.98
CA VAL A 23 -8.10 2.69 -4.37
C VAL A 23 -7.39 2.38 -3.05
N CYS A 24 -6.24 3.01 -2.82
CA CYS A 24 -5.54 2.98 -1.54
C CYS A 24 -4.97 4.35 -1.20
N VAL A 25 -4.53 4.51 0.06
CA VAL A 25 -3.69 5.63 0.48
C VAL A 25 -2.26 5.12 0.59
N ILE A 26 -1.34 5.74 -0.16
CA ILE A 26 0.10 5.50 -0.05
C ILE A 26 0.74 6.60 0.78
N ALA A 27 1.45 6.19 1.83
CA ALA A 27 2.30 7.03 2.64
C ALA A 27 3.77 6.85 2.22
N THR A 28 4.43 7.98 1.99
CA THR A 28 5.86 8.09 1.66
C THR A 28 6.52 9.08 2.61
N CYS A 29 7.83 9.02 2.79
CA CYS A 29 8.56 9.99 3.62
C CYS A 29 9.91 10.32 2.99
N SER A 30 10.21 11.61 2.87
CA SER A 30 11.52 12.13 2.46
C SER A 30 11.91 13.27 3.40
N GLU A 31 13.17 13.34 3.82
CA GLU A 31 13.67 14.37 4.76
C GLU A 31 12.80 14.52 6.03
N ASN A 32 12.33 13.40 6.61
CA ASN A 32 11.41 13.39 7.76
C ASN A 32 10.07 14.12 7.54
N LYS A 33 9.68 14.36 6.28
CA LYS A 33 8.39 14.97 5.91
C LYS A 33 7.47 13.88 5.35
N PRO A 34 6.52 13.34 6.14
CA PRO A 34 5.59 12.33 5.68
C PRO A 34 4.57 12.93 4.71
N ARG A 35 4.16 12.13 3.72
CA ARG A 35 3.10 12.49 2.78
C ARG A 35 2.23 11.29 2.48
N ALA A 36 0.93 11.45 2.69
CA ALA A 36 -0.10 10.52 2.29
C ALA A 36 -0.78 11.00 1.00
N SER A 37 -1.15 10.09 0.11
CA SER A 37 -1.89 10.42 -1.12
C SER A 37 -2.79 9.26 -1.53
N THR A 38 -4.04 9.58 -1.89
CA THR A 38 -4.95 8.61 -2.50
C THR A 38 -4.50 8.29 -3.92
N VAL A 39 -4.45 7.01 -4.28
CA VAL A 39 -4.06 6.52 -5.61
C VAL A 39 -4.94 5.36 -6.03
N ASN A 40 -5.11 5.21 -7.34
CA ASN A 40 -5.64 3.98 -7.91
C ASN A 40 -4.52 2.94 -8.02
N TYR A 41 -4.87 1.66 -7.87
CA TYR A 41 -3.94 0.55 -8.07
C TYR A 41 -4.60 -0.64 -8.76
N ILE A 42 -3.77 -1.51 -9.33
CA ILE A 42 -4.11 -2.86 -9.78
C ILE A 42 -3.31 -3.84 -8.91
N ALA A 43 -3.93 -4.92 -8.45
CA ALA A 43 -3.26 -5.92 -7.63
C ALA A 43 -2.99 -7.23 -8.39
N ASP A 44 -1.81 -7.79 -8.13
CA ASP A 44 -1.43 -9.17 -8.43
C ASP A 44 -0.99 -9.83 -7.11
N GLY A 45 -1.94 -10.52 -6.45
CA GLY A 45 -1.72 -11.08 -5.12
C GLY A 45 -1.41 -10.02 -4.06
N PHE A 46 -0.13 -9.91 -3.69
CA PHE A 46 0.36 -8.89 -2.73
C PHE A 46 1.12 -7.74 -3.42
N THR A 47 1.33 -7.82 -4.72
CA THR A 47 1.99 -6.78 -5.51
C THR A 47 0.97 -5.76 -5.97
N LEU A 48 1.19 -4.48 -5.67
CA LEU A 48 0.30 -3.38 -6.07
C LEU A 48 0.98 -2.52 -7.13
N TYR A 49 0.37 -2.43 -8.30
CA TYR A 49 0.81 -1.59 -9.40
C TYR A 49 0.06 -0.26 -9.38
N ILE A 50 0.80 0.85 -9.30
CA ILE A 50 0.25 2.20 -9.29
C ILE A 50 0.75 2.95 -10.52
N VAL A 51 -0.16 3.31 -11.42
CA VAL A 51 0.16 4.17 -12.56
C VAL A 51 0.20 5.62 -12.09
N THR A 52 1.34 6.28 -12.25
CA THR A 52 1.49 7.69 -11.86
C THR A 52 2.52 8.41 -12.73
N SER A 53 2.52 9.73 -12.69
CA SER A 53 3.55 10.53 -13.37
C SER A 53 4.91 10.31 -12.71
N GLY A 54 5.94 10.04 -13.53
CA GLY A 54 7.33 9.95 -13.08
C GLY A 54 7.88 11.23 -12.44
N LYS A 55 7.18 12.37 -12.59
CA LYS A 55 7.52 13.66 -11.95
C LYS A 55 6.81 13.89 -10.62
N SER A 56 5.92 12.99 -10.20
CA SER A 56 5.11 13.16 -9.00
C SER A 56 5.94 13.15 -7.71
N THR A 57 5.47 13.84 -6.66
CA THR A 57 6.17 13.89 -5.37
C THR A 57 6.37 12.50 -4.76
N LYS A 58 5.39 11.58 -4.91
CA LYS A 58 5.52 10.20 -4.40
C LYS A 58 6.66 9.45 -5.09
N VAL A 59 6.84 9.62 -6.41
CA VAL A 59 7.97 9.00 -7.14
C VAL A 59 9.31 9.57 -6.65
N LYS A 60 9.39 10.89 -6.43
CA LYS A 60 10.61 11.51 -5.86
C LYS A 60 10.90 10.97 -4.46
N ASN A 61 9.89 10.89 -3.59
CA ASN A 61 10.03 10.37 -2.24
C ASN A 61 10.45 8.89 -2.25
N ILE A 62 9.81 8.05 -3.07
CA ILE A 62 10.12 6.62 -3.17
C ILE A 62 11.55 6.40 -3.67
N LYS A 63 12.02 7.20 -4.63
CA LYS A 63 13.42 7.14 -5.09
C LYS A 63 14.44 7.47 -3.98
N ALA A 64 14.09 8.36 -3.05
CA ALA A 64 14.96 8.72 -1.94
C ALA A 64 14.84 7.75 -0.75
N ASN A 65 13.64 7.18 -0.54
CA ASN A 65 13.33 6.24 0.51
C ASN A 65 12.26 5.25 0.01
N PRO A 66 12.64 4.00 -0.32
CA PRO A 66 11.72 3.00 -0.86
C PRO A 66 10.72 2.46 0.16
N ASN A 67 10.88 2.76 1.46
CA ASN A 67 9.94 2.36 2.49
C ASN A 67 8.64 3.15 2.38
N VAL A 68 7.55 2.42 2.16
CA VAL A 68 6.20 2.97 2.03
C VAL A 68 5.22 2.27 2.96
N SER A 69 4.09 2.90 3.22
CA SER A 69 2.96 2.27 3.88
C SER A 69 1.70 2.44 3.05
N ILE A 70 0.87 1.40 3.01
CA ILE A 70 -0.38 1.36 2.26
C ILE A 70 -1.53 1.12 3.22
N ALA A 71 -2.58 1.92 3.07
CA ALA A 71 -3.87 1.69 3.71
C ALA A 71 -4.95 1.44 2.65
N ILE A 72 -5.70 0.34 2.81
CA ILE A 72 -6.85 -0.02 1.99
C ILE A 72 -8.03 -0.19 2.92
N ASP A 73 -9.14 0.48 2.62
CA ASP A 73 -10.38 0.38 3.40
C ASP A 73 -11.61 0.08 2.54
N ASP A 74 -12.68 -0.30 3.23
CA ASP A 74 -14.03 -0.50 2.67
C ASP A 74 -15.06 0.43 3.31
N GLN A 75 -14.69 1.69 3.60
CA GLN A 75 -15.61 2.73 4.13
C GLN A 75 -16.61 2.21 5.21
N GLY A 76 -16.19 1.31 6.10
CA GLY A 76 -17.01 0.82 7.23
C GLY A 76 -16.91 -0.66 7.61
N LYS A 77 -16.57 -1.59 6.70
CA LYS A 77 -16.61 -3.05 7.00
C LYS A 77 -15.27 -3.70 7.34
N THR A 78 -14.16 -3.26 6.76
CA THR A 78 -12.83 -3.84 6.98
C THR A 78 -11.75 -2.81 6.63
N ARG A 79 -10.68 -2.76 7.43
CA ARG A 79 -9.50 -1.91 7.20
C ARG A 79 -8.25 -2.78 7.20
N LEU A 80 -7.35 -2.54 6.24
CA LEU A 80 -6.06 -3.21 6.14
C LEU A 80 -4.96 -2.15 6.04
N SER A 81 -3.95 -2.23 6.91
CA SER A 81 -2.72 -1.44 6.79
C SER A 81 -1.53 -2.38 6.63
N LEU A 82 -0.67 -2.07 5.68
CA LEU A 82 0.55 -2.84 5.41
C LEU A 82 1.74 -1.88 5.24
N GLN A 83 2.92 -2.37 5.60
CA GLN A 83 4.20 -1.72 5.28
C GLN A 83 4.83 -2.51 4.12
N ALA A 84 5.42 -1.79 3.18
CA ALA A 84 6.04 -2.37 2.00
C ALA A 84 7.33 -1.62 1.65
N GLU A 85 8.20 -2.31 0.94
CA GLU A 85 9.39 -1.75 0.32
C GLU A 85 9.20 -1.83 -1.21
N VAL A 86 9.68 -0.81 -1.91
CA VAL A 86 9.66 -0.77 -3.37
C VAL A 86 11.02 -1.23 -3.88
N GLU A 87 11.03 -2.32 -4.67
CA GLU A 87 12.20 -2.80 -5.42
C GLU A 87 12.42 -2.00 -6.72
#